data_AF-A0A0F3MIL0-F1
#
_entry.id   AF-A0A0F3MIL0-F1
#
_cell.length_a   1.000
_cell.length_b   1.000
_cell.length_c   1.000
_cell.angle_alpha   90.00
_cell.angle_beta   90.00
_cell.angle_gamma   90.00
#
_symmetry.space_group_name_H-M   'P 1'
#
loop_
_entity.id
_entity.type
_entity.pdbx_description
1 polymer ?
#
loop_
_entity_poly.entity_id
_entity_poly.type
_entity_poly.pdbx_seq_one_letter_code
_entity_poly.pdbx_strand_id
1 'polypeptide(L)' 'MYAKEEYRGQGIASALIQKVINHARSRVTQLHLTCVTKNIEAVAFYQKHGFKIYGEEPNALKIDTQYFHEYMMT' A
#
# COMPACT_ATOMS: atom_id res chain seq x y z
N MET A 1 5.31 1.17 -1.05
CA MET A 1 5.87 2.29 -1.86
C MET A 1 6.28 3.41 -0.92
N TYR A 2 7.36 4.14 -1.21
CA TYR A 2 7.81 5.29 -0.42
C TYR A 2 8.00 6.51 -1.33
N ALA A 3 7.54 7.67 -0.86
CA ALA A 3 7.84 8.96 -1.45
C ALA A 3 8.41 9.86 -0.37
N LYS A 4 9.51 10.56 -0.68
CA LYS A 4 10.08 11.55 0.25
C LYS A 4 9.07 12.65 0.55
N GLU A 5 9.13 13.20 1.75
CA GLU A 5 8.15 14.17 2.24
C GLU A 5 8.09 15.42 1.36
N GLU A 6 9.25 15.89 0.89
CA GLU A 6 9.41 17.03 -0.02
C GLU A 6 8.65 16.90 -1.35
N TYR A 7 8.23 15.68 -1.72
CA TYR A 7 7.53 15.36 -2.96
C TYR A 7 6.06 14.95 -2.73
N ARG A 8 5.54 15.02 -1.50
CA ARG A 8 4.12 14.75 -1.20
C ARG A 8 3.23 15.86 -1.76
N GLY A 9 1.95 15.55 -1.99
CA GLY A 9 0.97 16.50 -2.54
C GLY A 9 1.11 16.79 -4.04
N GLN A 10 2.17 16.31 -4.69
CA GLN A 10 2.45 16.57 -6.12
C GLN A 10 1.96 15.46 -7.06
N GLY A 11 1.18 14.48 -6.55
CA GLY A 11 0.66 13.37 -7.35
C GLY A 11 1.69 12.31 -7.77
N ILE A 12 2.94 12.41 -7.33
CA ILE A 12 4.02 11.48 -7.72
C ILE A 12 3.71 10.03 -7.33
N ALA A 13 3.21 9.80 -6.11
CA ALA A 13 2.83 8.46 -5.68
C ALA A 13 1.72 7.87 -6.57
N SER A 14 0.72 8.69 -6.93
CA SER A 14 -0.36 8.29 -7.85
C SER A 14 0.16 7.93 -9.23
N ALA A 15 1.07 8.74 -9.79
CA ALA A 15 1.70 8.45 -11.07
C ALA A 15 2.47 7.12 -11.03
N LEU A 16 3.20 6.87 -9.94
CA LEU A 16 3.99 5.67 -9.76
C LEU A 16 3.11 4.41 -9.65
N ILE A 17 2.08 4.42 -8.80
CA ILE A 17 1.22 3.24 -8.64
C ILE A 17 0.44 2.94 -9.91
N GLN A 18 -0.02 3.97 -10.63
CA GLN A 18 -0.70 3.79 -11.91
C GLN A 18 0.23 3.18 -12.96
N LYS A 19 1.51 3.59 -12.98
CA LYS A 19 2.51 2.99 -13.88
C LYS A 19 2.74 1.52 -13.54
N VAL A 20 2.84 1.16 -12.27
CA VAL A 20 2.97 -0.23 -11.80
C VAL A 20 1.75 -1.06 -12.20
N ILE A 21 0.53 -0.59 -11.92
CA ILE A 21 -0.72 -1.27 -12.29
C ILE A 21 -0.78 -1.50 -13.80
N ASN A 22 -0.52 -0.46 -14.60
CA ASN A 22 -0.56 -0.55 -16.06
C ASN A 22 0.49 -1.52 -16.60
N HIS A 23 1.68 -1.56 -16.00
CA HIS A 23 2.71 -2.52 -16.36
C HIS A 23 2.30 -3.96 -15.98
N ALA A 24 1.71 -4.16 -14.81
CA ALA A 24 1.33 -5.48 -14.33
C ALA A 24 0.13 -6.09 -15.07
N ARG A 25 -0.76 -5.26 -15.64
CA ARG A 25 -2.08 -5.66 -16.18
C ARG A 25 -2.06 -6.85 -17.15
N SER A 26 -1.01 -7.02 -17.95
CA SER A 26 -0.89 -8.12 -18.92
C SER A 26 0.11 -9.21 -18.50
N ARG A 27 0.65 -9.12 -17.28
CA ARG A 27 1.78 -9.95 -16.82
C ARG A 27 1.42 -10.82 -15.63
N VAL A 28 0.47 -10.37 -14.80
CA VAL A 28 0.06 -11.07 -13.59
C VAL A 28 -1.46 -11.07 -13.49
N THR A 29 -1.99 -12.09 -12.80
CA THR A 29 -3.42 -12.19 -12.50
C THR A 29 -3.84 -11.21 -11.39
N GLN A 30 -2.94 -10.95 -10.44
CA GLN A 30 -3.25 -10.21 -9.22
C GLN A 30 -2.02 -9.45 -8.71
N LEU A 31 -2.23 -8.25 -8.15
CA LEU A 31 -1.22 -7.50 -7.42
C LEU A 31 -1.54 -7.62 -5.94
N HIS A 32 -0.53 -7.90 -5.12
CA HIS A 32 -0.66 -7.91 -3.67
C HIS A 32 0.21 -6.84 -3.05
N LEU A 33 -0.27 -6.24 -1.98
CA LEU A 33 0.51 -5.40 -1.11
C LEU A 33 0.12 -5.63 0.35
N THR A 34 1.05 -5.33 1.25
CA THR A 34 0.75 -5.19 2.67
C THR A 34 0.94 -3.75 3.11
N CYS A 35 0.16 -3.33 4.09
CA CYS A 35 0.22 -1.99 4.65
C CYS A 35 -0.11 -2.02 6.14
N VAL A 36 0.75 -1.44 6.97
CA VAL A 36 0.48 -1.26 8.40
C VAL A 36 -0.88 -0.59 8.62
N THR A 37 -1.72 -1.19 9.45
CA THR A 37 -3.12 -0.73 9.66
C THR A 37 -3.21 0.69 10.20
N LYS A 38 -2.19 1.13 10.95
CA LYS A 38 -2.07 2.49 11.48
C LYS A 38 -1.62 3.53 10.44
N ASN A 39 -1.17 3.12 9.26
CA ASN A 39 -0.79 4.04 8.18
C ASN A 39 -2.03 4.41 7.35
N ILE A 40 -2.92 5.20 7.97
CA ILE A 40 -4.24 5.55 7.42
C ILE A 40 -4.12 6.22 6.04
N GLU A 41 -3.11 7.07 5.85
CA GLU A 41 -2.87 7.73 4.57
C GLU A 41 -2.55 6.73 3.45
N ALA A 42 -1.66 5.77 3.71
CA ALA A 42 -1.31 4.75 2.73
C ALA A 42 -2.49 3.82 2.44
N VAL A 43 -3.27 3.42 3.45
CA VAL A 43 -4.48 2.59 3.27
C VAL A 43 -5.48 3.31 2.37
N ALA A 44 -5.82 4.56 2.69
CA ALA A 44 -6.74 5.37 1.89
C ALA A 44 -6.21 5.60 0.46
N PHE A 45 -4.90 5.81 0.32
CA PHE A 45 -4.25 5.94 -0.97
C PHE A 45 -4.41 4.67 -1.82
N TYR A 46 -4.13 3.48 -1.29
CA TYR A 46 -4.28 2.25 -2.07
C TYR A 46 -5.75 1.96 -2.40
N GLN A 47 -6.67 2.18 -1.46
CA GLN A 47 -8.11 2.06 -1.72
C GLN A 47 -8.59 2.98 -2.85
N LYS A 48 -8.10 4.23 -2.88
CA LYS A 48 -8.39 5.18 -3.98
C LYS A 48 -7.92 4.68 -5.35
N HIS A 49 -6.87 3.85 -5.40
CA HIS A 49 -6.34 3.26 -6.64
C HIS A 49 -6.91 1.86 -6.94
N GLY A 50 -7.99 1.46 -6.24
CA GLY A 50 -8.76 0.26 -6.55
C GLY A 50 -8.36 -0.98 -5.76
N PHE A 51 -7.37 -0.89 -4.88
CA PHE A 51 -7.01 -2.01 -4.00
C PHE A 51 -8.08 -2.22 -2.92
N LYS A 52 -8.34 -3.48 -2.55
CA LYS A 52 -9.28 -3.90 -1.53
C LYS A 52 -8.58 -4.72 -0.46
N ILE A 53 -8.92 -4.46 0.80
CA ILE A 53 -8.44 -5.26 1.92
C ILE A 53 -9.12 -6.63 1.85
N TYR A 54 -8.34 -7.71 1.86
CA TYR A 54 -8.86 -9.08 1.90
C TYR A 54 -8.50 -9.80 3.19
N GLY A 55 -7.63 -9.23 4.02
CA GLY A 55 -7.35 -9.75 5.35
C GLY A 55 -6.51 -8.79 6.18
N GLU A 56 -6.42 -9.12 7.46
CA GLU A 56 -5.57 -8.44 8.43
C GLU A 56 -4.67 -9.50 9.08
N GLU A 57 -3.37 -9.22 9.11
CA GLU A 57 -2.39 -10.03 9.80
C GLU A 57 -2.07 -9.39 11.16
N PRO A 58 -2.56 -9.98 12.27
CA PRO A 58 -2.29 -9.45 13.60
C PRO A 58 -0.82 -9.66 13.96
N ASN A 59 -0.24 -8.66 14.62
CA ASN A 59 1.16 -8.63 15.05
C ASN A 59 2.20 -8.95 13.95
N ALA A 60 1.90 -8.61 12.70
CA ALA A 60 2.75 -8.84 11.53
C ALA A 60 4.18 -8.30 11.67
N LEU A 61 4.34 -7.14 12.31
CA LEU A 61 5.64 -6.52 12.55
C LEU A 61 5.87 -6.26 14.03
N LYS A 62 7.12 -6.41 14.47
CA LYS A 62 7.61 -5.94 15.76
C LYS A 62 8.71 -4.90 15.54
N ILE A 63 8.46 -3.68 15.97
CA ILE A 63 9.44 -2.59 15.96
C ILE A 63 9.65 -2.17 17.41
N ASP A 64 10.89 -2.31 17.88
CA ASP A 64 11.25 -2.19 19.29
C ASP A 64 10.39 -3.10 20.18
N THR A 65 9.56 -2.51 21.04
CA THR A 65 8.65 -3.23 21.96
C THR A 65 7.21 -3.27 21.45
N GLN A 66 6.91 -2.63 20.32
CA GLN A 66 5.55 -2.48 19.81
C GLN A 66 5.28 -3.43 18.63
N TYR A 67 4.09 -4.02 18.66
CA TYR A 67 3.56 -4.79 17.54
C TYR A 67 2.65 -3.93 16.65
N PHE A 68 2.71 -4.20 15.35
CA PHE A 68 1.91 -3.56 14.32
C PHE A 68 1.20 -4.65 13.50
N HIS A 69 -0.06 -4.39 13.18
CA HIS A 69 -0.85 -5.25 12.28
C HIS A 69 -0.69 -4.73 10.86
N GLU A 70 -0.84 -5.60 9.87
CA GLU A 70 -0.86 -5.22 8.47
C GLU A 70 -2.18 -5.64 7.82
N TYR A 71 -2.71 -4.77 6.96
CA TYR A 71 -3.71 -5.16 5.99
C TYR A 71 -3.02 -5.80 4.79
N MET A 72 -3.58 -6.93 4.35
CA MET A 72 -3.28 -7.51 3.06
C MET A 72 -4.30 -7.03 2.05
N MET A 73 -3.83 -6.46 0.93
CA MET A 73 -4.68 -5.85 -0.08
C MET A 73 -4.39 -6.38 -1.48
N THR A 74 -5.41 -6.33 -2.34
CA THR A 74 -5.34 -6.75 -3.75
C THR A 74 -6.10 -5.83 -4.69
#